data_AF-A0A177KID0-F1
#
_entry.id   AF-A0A177KID0-F1
#
_cell.length_a   1.000
_cell.length_b   1.000
_cell.length_c   1.000
_cell.angle_alpha   90.00
_cell.angle_beta   90.00
_cell.angle_gamma   90.00
#
_symmetry.space_group_name_H-M   'P 1'
#
loop_
_entity.id
_entity.type
_entity.pdbx_description
1 polymer ?
#
loop_
_entity_poly.entity_id
_entity_poly.type
_entity_poly.pdbx_seq_one_letter_code
_entity_poly.pdbx_strand_id
1 'polypeptide(L)'
;MYGGYGDIGFEEKCTIIWENSTKSKSDLGYKETIIKLNEILQHCYPSNKIVVMKEINQAKRNEGPTIFDKIIEIIQEHQHITLILE
;
A
#
# COMPACT_ATOMS: atom_id res chain seq x y z
N MET A 1 -19.87 11.97 1.98
CA MET A 1 -20.62 10.76 1.67
C MET A 1 -19.79 9.59 2.19
N TYR A 2 -20.16 9.01 3.32
CA TYR A 2 -19.54 7.78 3.82
C TYR A 2 -20.49 6.65 3.48
N GLY A 3 -20.01 5.69 2.69
CA GLY A 3 -20.80 4.55 2.23
C GLY A 3 -21.19 3.69 3.43
N GLY A 4 -22.48 3.62 3.69
CA GLY A 4 -23.05 2.72 4.69
C GLY A 4 -23.29 1.34 4.10
N TYR A 5 -22.63 0.34 4.66
CA TYR A 5 -23.20 -0.97 5.00
C TYR A 5 -22.32 -1.59 6.10
N GLY A 6 -22.92 -1.79 7.29
CA GLY A 6 -22.22 -2.15 8.53
C GLY A 6 -21.87 -0.90 9.35
N ASP A 7 -22.70 -0.58 10.33
CA ASP A 7 -22.43 0.46 11.33
C ASP A 7 -21.35 -0.09 12.27
N ILE A 8 -20.12 -0.13 11.77
CA ILE A 8 -18.95 -0.50 12.57
C ILE A 8 -18.67 0.74 13.41
N GLY A 9 -19.07 0.71 14.68
CA GLY A 9 -18.76 1.78 15.62
C GLY A 9 -17.26 2.10 15.57
N PHE A 10 -16.87 3.36 15.78
CA PHE A 10 -15.47 3.81 15.65
C PHE A 10 -14.47 3.02 16.54
N GLU A 11 -14.99 2.24 17.49
CA GLU A 11 -14.25 1.38 18.43
C GLU A 11 -14.36 -0.12 18.12
N GLU A 12 -15.18 -0.52 17.14
CA GLU A 12 -15.41 -1.92 16.81
C GLU A 12 -14.20 -2.51 16.07
N LYS A 13 -13.79 -3.69 16.53
CA LYS A 13 -12.68 -4.43 15.94
C LYS A 13 -13.12 -4.99 14.60
N CYS A 14 -12.42 -4.61 13.53
CA CYS A 14 -12.64 -5.12 12.18
C CYS A 14 -11.55 -6.12 11.81
N THR A 15 -11.90 -7.19 11.10
CA THR A 15 -10.93 -8.16 10.55
C THR A 15 -10.99 -8.13 9.04
N ILE A 16 -9.84 -7.88 8.41
CA ILE A 16 -9.65 -7.96 6.97
C ILE A 16 -8.99 -9.30 6.67
N ILE A 17 -9.65 -10.13 5.87
CA ILE A 17 -9.07 -11.34 5.29
C ILE A 17 -8.68 -11.00 3.86
N TRP A 18 -7.37 -11.03 3.58
CA TRP A 18 -6.85 -10.82 2.24
C TRP A 18 -6.58 -12.18 1.60
N GLU A 19 -7.57 -12.67 0.87
CA GLU A 19 -7.46 -13.92 0.11
C GLU A 19 -6.47 -13.79 -1.05
N ASN A 20 -5.67 -14.84 -1.29
CA ASN A 20 -4.63 -14.88 -2.33
C ASN A 20 -3.54 -13.80 -2.14
N SER A 21 -3.28 -13.44 -0.89
CA SER A 21 -2.24 -12.48 -0.50
C SER A 21 -0.86 -12.83 -1.06
N THR A 22 -0.54 -14.12 -1.21
CA THR A 22 0.71 -14.57 -1.83
C THR A 22 0.82 -14.17 -3.30
N LYS A 23 -0.28 -14.29 -4.05
CA LYS A 23 -0.33 -13.82 -5.44
C LYS A 23 -0.26 -12.30 -5.49
N SER A 24 -1.02 -11.61 -4.63
CA SER A 24 -0.98 -10.15 -4.52
C SER A 24 0.42 -9.64 -4.17
N LYS A 25 1.19 -10.34 -3.32
CA LYS A 25 2.57 -9.97 -3.00
C LYS A 25 3.49 -10.03 -4.23
N SER A 26 3.31 -11.03 -5.10
CA SER A 26 4.04 -11.13 -6.36
C SER A 26 3.61 -10.05 -7.34
N ASP A 27 2.30 -9.86 -7.52
CA ASP A 27 1.73 -8.93 -8.49
C ASP A 27 1.98 -7.46 -8.09
N LEU A 28 1.95 -7.14 -6.80
CA LEU A 28 2.18 -5.81 -6.23
C LEU A 28 3.64 -5.60 -5.74
N GLY A 29 4.56 -6.47 -6.18
CA GLY A 29 5.98 -6.41 -5.80
C GLY A 29 6.73 -5.23 -6.44
N TYR A 30 8.06 -5.33 -6.49
CA TYR A 30 8.92 -4.23 -6.97
C TYR A 30 8.63 -3.78 -8.40
N LYS A 31 8.27 -4.70 -9.30
CA LYS A 31 7.93 -4.37 -10.69
C LYS A 31 6.78 -3.36 -10.76
N GLU A 32 5.67 -3.68 -10.10
CA GLU A 32 4.48 -2.84 -10.08
C GLU A 32 4.72 -1.55 -9.29
N THR A 33 5.50 -1.64 -8.21
CA THR A 33 5.92 -0.49 -7.42
C THR A 33 6.68 0.53 -8.28
N ILE A 34 7.61 0.08 -9.12
CA ILE A 34 8.36 0.95 -10.03
C ILE A 34 7.42 1.59 -11.06
N ILE A 35 6.51 0.81 -11.66
CA ILE A 35 5.52 1.33 -12.63
C ILE A 35 4.72 2.45 -11.97
N LYS A 36 4.16 2.20 -10.79
CA LYS A 36 3.36 3.18 -10.05
C LYS A 36 4.13 4.43 -9.68
N LEU A 37 5.36 4.28 -9.19
CA LEU A 37 6.20 5.42 -8.84
C LEU A 37 6.57 6.27 -10.07
N ASN A 38 6.76 5.66 -11.24
CA ASN A 38 6.97 6.41 -12.49
C ASN A 38 5.71 7.20 -12.89
N GLU A 39 4.51 6.63 -12.75
CA GLU A 39 3.26 7.38 -12.95
C GLU A 39 3.16 8.57 -11.99
N ILE A 40 3.48 8.35 -10.72
CA ILE A 40 3.48 9.41 -9.69
C ILE A 40 4.49 10.49 -10.07
N LEU A 41 5.68 10.14 -10.55
CA LEU A 41 6.72 11.10 -10.94
C LEU A 41 6.26 12.05 -12.05
N GLN A 42 5.39 11.59 -12.95
CA GLN A 42 4.82 12.42 -14.02
C GLN A 42 3.84 13.47 -13.51
N HIS A 43 3.09 13.14 -12.46
CA HIS A 43 1.98 13.97 -11.95
C HIS A 43 2.29 14.70 -10.65
N CYS A 44 3.37 14.34 -9.95
CA CYS A 44 3.70 14.92 -8.66
C CYS A 44 4.24 16.34 -8.77
N TYR A 45 4.02 17.11 -7.70
CA TYR A 45 4.51 18.48 -7.59
C TYR A 45 6.06 18.50 -7.66
N PRO A 46 6.69 19.52 -8.27
CA PRO A 46 8.14 19.55 -8.49
C PRO A 46 9.01 19.29 -7.24
N SER A 47 8.61 19.78 -6.07
CA SER A 47 9.35 19.54 -4.82
C SER A 47 9.39 18.06 -4.41
N ASN A 48 8.40 17.26 -4.83
CA ASN A 48 8.31 15.85 -4.49
C ASN A 48 9.01 14.93 -5.50
N LYS A 49 9.41 15.46 -6.68
CA LYS A 49 10.07 14.66 -7.72
C LYS A 49 11.36 14.00 -7.23
N ILE A 50 12.15 14.71 -6.41
CA ILE A 50 13.41 14.19 -5.86
C ILE A 50 13.14 12.98 -4.95
N VAL A 51 12.11 13.06 -4.12
CA VAL A 51 11.71 11.97 -3.21
C VAL A 51 11.26 10.76 -4.02
N VAL A 52 10.36 10.96 -4.99
CA VAL A 52 9.84 9.87 -5.83
C VAL A 52 10.95 9.23 -6.66
N MET A 53 11.90 9.99 -7.21
CA MET A 53 13.06 9.43 -7.91
C MET A 53 13.94 8.58 -7.00
N LYS A 54 14.10 8.97 -5.73
CA LYS A 54 14.84 8.17 -4.73
C LYS A 54 14.13 6.85 -4.47
N GLU A 55 12.81 6.87 -4.27
CA GLU A 55 11.99 5.66 -4.09
C GLU A 55 12.08 4.73 -5.31
N ILE A 56 12.04 5.28 -6.54
CA ILE A 56 12.22 4.48 -7.77
C ILE A 56 13.58 3.77 -7.78
N ASN A 57 14.65 4.48 -7.40
CA ASN A 57 15.99 3.90 -7.36
C ASN A 57 16.15 2.82 -6.27
N GLN A 58 15.50 3.00 -5.13
CA GLN A 58 15.44 1.98 -4.08
C GLN A 58 14.67 0.75 -4.58
N ALA A 59 13.47 0.94 -5.15
CA ALA A 59 12.66 -0.15 -5.67
C ALA A 59 13.37 -0.95 -6.78
N LYS A 60 14.14 -0.28 -7.65
CA LYS A 60 14.98 -0.94 -8.68
C LYS A 60 16.09 -1.83 -8.09
N ARG A 61 16.58 -1.52 -6.89
CA ARG A 61 17.55 -2.34 -6.15
C ARG A 61 16.88 -3.41 -5.28
N ASN A 62 15.55 -3.55 -5.35
CA ASN A 62 14.75 -4.35 -4.42
C ASN A 62 14.96 -3.89 -2.96
N GLU A 63 15.09 -2.57 -2.77
CA GLU A 63 15.21 -1.93 -1.48
C GLU A 63 13.96 -1.09 -1.19
N GLY A 64 13.60 -0.99 0.08
CA GLY A 64 12.43 -0.23 0.51
C GLY A 64 11.10 -0.98 0.30
N PRO A 65 9.99 -0.36 0.72
CA PRO A 65 8.68 -1.00 0.72
C PRO A 65 8.07 -1.07 -0.68
N THR A 66 7.46 -2.21 -0.99
CA THR A 66 6.61 -2.38 -2.17
C THR A 66 5.22 -1.77 -1.95
N ILE A 67 4.40 -1.71 -3.00
CA ILE A 67 2.98 -1.36 -2.87
C ILE A 67 2.29 -2.31 -1.89
N PHE A 68 2.59 -3.60 -1.97
CA PHE A 68 2.04 -4.59 -1.03
C PHE A 68 2.39 -4.24 0.42
N ASP A 69 3.65 -3.92 0.69
CA ASP A 69 4.11 -3.56 2.03
C ASP A 69 3.44 -2.27 2.53
N LYS A 70 3.31 -1.26 1.67
CA LYS A 70 2.63 0.01 2.01
C LYS A 70 1.16 -0.22 2.35
N ILE A 71 0.46 -1.12 1.66
CA ILE A 71 -0.94 -1.46 1.98
C ILE A 71 -1.02 -2.14 3.36
N ILE A 72 -0.12 -3.07 3.64
CA ILE A 72 -0.06 -3.73 4.96
C ILE A 72 0.21 -2.70 6.06
N GLU A 73 1.18 -1.80 5.84
CA GLU A 73 1.53 -0.73 6.78
C GLU A 73 0.31 0.14 7.10
N ILE A 74 -0.40 0.64 6.07
CA ILE A 74 -1.63 1.43 6.25
C ILE A 74 -2.67 0.65 7.06
N ILE A 75 -2.90 -0.62 6.75
CA ILE A 75 -3.89 -1.43 7.48
C ILE A 75 -3.48 -1.64 8.95
N GLN A 76 -2.19 -1.88 9.21
CA GLN A 76 -1.65 -2.15 10.54
C GLN A 76 -1.51 -0.90 11.42
N GLU A 77 -1.42 0.30 10.83
CA GLU A 77 -1.46 1.57 11.58
C GLU A 77 -2.80 1.78 12.29
N HIS A 78 -3.87 1.10 11.86
CA HIS A 78 -5.18 1.18 12.50
C HIS A 78 -5.31 0.17 13.66
N GLN A 79 -5.35 0.70 14.88
CA GLN A 79 -5.40 -0.08 16.14
C GLN A 79 -6.60 -1.04 16.26
N HIS A 80 -7.67 -0.80 15.53
CA HIS A 80 -8.91 -1.59 15.57
C HIS A 80 -9.00 -2.61 14.42
N ILE A 81 -8.00 -2.71 13.54
CA ILE A 81 -8.03 -3.60 12.38
C ILE A 81 -7.05 -4.75 12.58
N THR A 82 -7.54 -5.98 12.37
CA THR A 82 -6.70 -7.19 12.28
C THR A 82 -6.62 -7.63 10.83
N LEU A 83 -5.41 -7.82 10.30
CA LEU A 83 -5.18 -8.31 8.95
C LEU A 83 -4.75 -9.78 8.97
N ILE A 84 -5.47 -10.62 8.22
CA ILE A 84 -5.14 -12.03 7.99
C ILE A 84 -4.77 -12.17 6.51
N LEU A 85 -3.59 -12.73 6.24
CA LEU A 85 -3.09 -12.99 4.89
C LEU A 85 -3.29 -14.48 4.57
N GLU A 86 -4.18 -14.79 3.62
CA GLU A 86 -4.46 -16.17 3.15
C GLU A 86 -4.00 -16.41 1.71
#